data_AF-A0A7R8ZF05-F1
#
_entry.id   AF-A0A7R8ZF05-F1
#
_cell.length_a   1.000
_cell.length_b   1.000
_cell.length_c   1.000
_cell.angle_alpha   90.00
_cell.angle_beta   90.00
_cell.angle_gamma   90.00
#
_symmetry.space_group_name_H-M   'P 1'
#
loop_
_entity.id
_entity.type
_entity.pdbx_description
1 polymer ?
#
loop_
_entity_poly.entity_id
_entity_poly.type
_entity_poly.pdbx_seq_one_letter_code
_entity_poly.pdbx_strand_id
1 'polypeptide(L)'
;TAPCLQSEDEEEFVPVIVNRPTLQAMDPGSVLVCQQPPPLGYQFYRNLLPDLQITLCPSCNKIFHVDDFEMQVLQKGHCPFCRSESNTFKDVSED
;
A
#
# COMPACT_ATOMS: atom_id res chain seq x y z
N THR A 1 -26.70 1.35 16.78
CA THR A 1 -26.90 2.31 15.69
C THR A 1 -25.67 3.18 15.63
N ALA A 2 -24.73 2.91 14.71
CA ALA A 2 -23.52 3.73 14.57
C ALA A 2 -23.86 4.94 13.68
N PRO A 3 -23.49 6.17 14.07
CA PRO A 3 -23.83 7.38 13.31
C PRO A 3 -23.07 7.38 11.98
N CYS A 4 -23.82 7.69 10.92
CA CYS A 4 -23.29 7.95 9.58
C CYS A 4 -22.31 9.13 9.67
N LEU A 5 -21.03 8.90 9.35
CA LEU A 5 -20.05 9.95 9.18
C LEU A 5 -20.52 10.83 8.01
N GLN A 6 -20.82 12.08 8.31
CA GLN A 6 -21.26 13.07 7.34
C GLN A 6 -20.12 13.32 6.34
N SER A 7 -20.43 13.20 5.05
CA SER A 7 -19.56 13.56 3.95
C SER A 7 -19.48 15.09 3.85
N GLU A 8 -18.38 15.65 4.35
CA GLU A 8 -18.01 17.03 4.05
C GLU A 8 -17.11 17.00 2.81
N ASP A 9 -17.58 17.65 1.74
CA ASP A 9 -16.96 17.86 0.43
C ASP A 9 -16.75 16.59 -0.45
N GLU A 10 -17.82 16.14 -1.12
CA GLU A 10 -17.72 15.27 -2.30
C GLU A 10 -17.23 16.07 -3.51
N GLU A 11 -15.97 16.51 -3.50
CA GLU A 11 -15.29 16.81 -4.76
C GLU A 11 -15.24 15.50 -5.57
N GLU A 12 -15.79 15.52 -6.79
CA GLU A 12 -15.80 14.34 -7.66
C GLU A 12 -14.36 13.88 -7.91
N PHE A 13 -14.05 12.65 -7.50
CA PHE A 13 -12.70 12.11 -7.66
C PHE A 13 -12.33 12.00 -9.14
N VAL A 14 -11.36 12.79 -9.57
CA VAL A 14 -10.78 12.71 -10.91
C VAL A 14 -9.45 11.94 -10.84
N PRO A 15 -9.36 10.72 -11.42
CA PRO A 15 -8.12 9.97 -11.41
C PRO A 15 -7.06 10.61 -12.30
N VAL A 16 -5.81 10.61 -11.83
CA VAL A 16 -4.66 11.01 -12.65
C VAL A 16 -4.33 9.87 -13.62
N ILE A 17 -4.52 10.10 -14.92
CA ILE A 17 -4.22 9.13 -15.97
C ILE A 17 -2.88 9.47 -16.61
N VAL A 18 -1.95 8.52 -16.59
CA VAL A 18 -0.62 8.65 -17.19
C VAL A 18 -0.30 7.44 -18.06
N ASN A 19 0.59 7.61 -19.03
CA ASN A 19 1.11 6.50 -19.83
C ASN A 19 2.34 5.86 -19.15
N ARG A 20 2.84 4.76 -19.72
CA ARG A 20 4.01 4.04 -19.23
C ARG A 20 5.27 4.91 -19.05
N PRO A 21 5.73 5.69 -20.05
CA PRO A 21 6.94 6.49 -19.88
C PRO A 21 6.78 7.58 -18.83
N THR A 22 5.61 8.21 -18.74
CA THR A 22 5.33 9.18 -17.67
C THR A 22 5.37 8.52 -16.30
N LEU A 23 4.71 7.36 -16.12
CA LEU A 23 4.74 6.61 -14.86
C LEU A 23 6.17 6.23 -14.43
N GLN A 24 7.02 5.83 -15.38
CA GLN A 24 8.42 5.49 -15.11
C GLN A 24 9.28 6.70 -14.73
N ALA A 25 8.91 7.90 -15.17
CA ALA A 25 9.60 9.14 -14.83
C ALA A 25 9.08 9.78 -13.53
N MET A 26 7.99 9.27 -12.95
CA MET A 26 7.49 9.75 -11.66
C MET A 26 8.42 9.32 -10.52
N ASP A 27 8.46 10.12 -9.47
CA ASP A 27 9.17 9.77 -8.25
C ASP A 27 8.62 8.43 -7.69
N PRO A 28 9.46 7.42 -7.42
CA PRO A 28 9.00 6.11 -6.94
C PRO A 28 8.26 6.16 -5.61
N GLY A 29 8.57 7.12 -4.74
CA GLY A 29 7.86 7.34 -3.47
C GLY A 29 6.51 8.03 -3.65
N SER A 30 6.29 8.68 -4.80
CA SER A 30 5.02 9.35 -5.13
C SER A 30 3.94 8.42 -5.68
N VAL A 31 4.27 7.17 -6.03
CA VAL A 31 3.32 6.20 -6.59
C VAL A 31 3.48 4.84 -5.94
N LEU A 32 2.38 4.30 -5.42
CA LEU A 32 2.30 2.94 -4.94
C LEU A 32 1.83 2.01 -6.06
N VAL A 33 2.56 0.92 -6.27
CA VAL A 33 2.23 -0.09 -7.27
C VAL A 33 1.80 -1.38 -6.58
N CYS A 34 0.52 -1.70 -6.67
CA CYS A 34 -0.05 -2.93 -6.13
C CYS A 34 -0.14 -3.98 -7.23
N GLN A 35 0.67 -5.03 -7.11
CA GLN A 35 0.65 -6.15 -8.05
C GLN A 35 -0.41 -7.15 -7.58
N GLN A 36 -1.55 -7.16 -8.26
CA GLN A 36 -2.59 -8.15 -7.99
C GLN A 36 -2.29 -9.44 -8.80
N PRO A 37 -2.65 -10.61 -8.26
CA PRO A 37 -2.53 -11.85 -9.02
C PRO A 37 -3.51 -11.85 -10.21
N PRO A 38 -3.16 -12.50 -11.34
CA PRO A 38 -4.08 -12.68 -12.45
C PRO A 38 -5.41 -13.32 -11.99
N PRO A 39 -6.57 -12.91 -12.55
CA PRO A 39 -6.77 -12.02 -13.70
C PRO A 39 -6.81 -10.53 -13.37
N LEU A 40 -6.60 -10.13 -12.11
CA LEU A 40 -6.66 -8.74 -11.69
C LEU A 40 -5.43 -7.98 -12.19
N GLY A 41 -5.64 -6.81 -12.78
CA GLY A 41 -4.57 -5.94 -13.27
C GLY A 41 -3.81 -5.25 -12.13
N TYR A 42 -2.71 -4.58 -12.48
CA TYR A 42 -1.98 -3.72 -11.56
C TYR A 42 -2.86 -2.55 -11.11
N GLN A 43 -2.80 -2.22 -9.83
CA GLN A 43 -3.48 -1.05 -9.28
C GLN A 43 -2.44 -0.03 -8.83
N PHE A 44 -2.67 1.23 -9.18
CA PHE A 44 -1.75 2.34 -8.91
C PHE A 44 -2.43 3.35 -7.99
N TYR A 45 -1.71 3.82 -6.98
CA TYR A 45 -2.18 4.88 -6.09
C TYR A 45 -1.16 6.00 -6.04
N ARG A 46 -1.65 7.25 -6.00
CA ARG A 46 -0.81 8.40 -5.71
C ARG A 46 -0.53 8.46 -4.22
N ASN A 47 0.74 8.54 -3.84
CA ASN A 47 1.10 8.88 -2.47
C ASN A 47 0.96 10.41 -2.29
N LEU A 48 0.01 10.81 -1.46
CA LEU A 48 -0.26 12.21 -1.13
C LEU A 48 0.43 12.65 0.17
N LEU A 49 0.97 11.70 0.94
CA LEU A 49 1.56 11.92 2.25
C LEU A 49 3.00 11.36 2.25
N PRO A 50 3.95 12.04 1.59
CA PRO A 50 5.33 11.54 1.48
C PRO A 50 6.04 11.46 2.85
N ASP A 51 5.64 12.31 3.80
CA ASP A 51 6.19 12.29 5.16
C ASP A 51 5.68 11.11 5.99
N LEU A 52 4.56 10.50 5.58
CA LEU A 52 3.99 9.33 6.24
C LEU A 52 4.55 8.06 5.61
N GLN A 53 5.37 7.34 6.37
CA GLN A 53 5.94 6.08 5.91
C GLN A 53 4.84 5.00 5.86
N ILE A 54 4.56 4.53 4.65
CA ILE A 54 3.54 3.52 4.39
C ILE A 54 4.14 2.28 3.71
N THR A 55 3.58 1.12 3.99
CA THR A 55 3.98 -0.16 3.39
C THR A 55 2.76 -0.96 2.92
N LEU A 56 3.00 -1.85 1.95
CA LEU A 56 2.00 -2.74 1.38
C LEU A 56 2.22 -4.16 1.90
N CYS A 57 1.16 -4.83 2.36
CA CYS A 57 1.26 -6.26 2.62
C CYS A 57 1.43 -7.02 1.29
N PRO A 58 2.46 -7.90 1.15
CA PRO A 58 2.72 -8.60 -0.11
C PRO A 58 1.64 -9.62 -0.49
N SER A 59 0.82 -10.04 0.47
CA SER A 59 -0.25 -11.02 0.25
C SER A 59 -1.57 -10.35 -0.16
N CYS A 60 -1.98 -9.31 0.58
CA CYS A 60 -3.30 -8.69 0.39
C CYS A 60 -3.27 -7.28 -0.21
N ASN A 61 -2.08 -6.73 -0.47
CA ASN A 61 -1.88 -5.38 -1.03
C ASN A 61 -2.60 -4.27 -0.25
N LYS A 62 -2.90 -4.48 1.04
CA LYS A 62 -3.41 -3.43 1.92
C LYS A 62 -2.25 -2.52 2.36
N ILE A 63 -2.53 -1.23 2.42
CA ILE A 63 -1.59 -0.18 2.82
C ILE A 63 -1.69 0.01 4.33
N PHE A 64 -0.55 0.10 5.00
CA PHE A 64 -0.42 0.32 6.44
C PHE A 64 0.64 1.38 6.72
N HIS A 65 0.59 2.02 7.88
CA HIS A 65 1.76 2.72 8.41
C HIS A 65 2.88 1.71 8.68
N VAL A 66 4.13 2.06 8.35
CA VAL A 66 5.28 1.15 8.48
C VAL A 66 5.42 0.67 9.93
N ASP A 67 5.50 1.60 10.90
CA ASP A 67 5.69 1.25 12.31
C ASP A 67 4.58 0.35 12.87
N ASP A 68 3.32 0.58 12.47
CA ASP A 68 2.19 -0.22 12.93
C ASP A 68 2.22 -1.63 12.36
N PHE A 69 2.55 -1.74 11.06
CA PHE A 69 2.65 -3.03 10.40
C PHE A 69 3.81 -3.85 10.97
N GLU A 70 4.99 -3.24 11.11
CA GLU A 70 6.18 -3.89 11.68
C GLU A 70 5.92 -4.33 13.13
N MET A 71 5.34 -3.46 13.96
CA MET A 71 5.00 -3.81 15.34
C MET A 71 4.02 -4.98 15.40
N GLN A 72 2.97 -4.99 14.55
CA GLN A 72 2.02 -6.12 14.51
C GLN A 72 2.69 -7.41 14.06
N VAL A 73 3.56 -7.36 13.05
CA VAL A 73 4.31 -8.52 12.58
C VAL A 73 5.28 -9.02 13.65
N LEU A 74 5.99 -8.14 14.34
CA LEU A 74 6.90 -8.53 15.44
C LEU A 74 6.14 -9.17 16.62
N GLN A 75 4.96 -8.66 16.96
CA GLN A 75 4.17 -9.17 18.10
C GLN A 75 3.41 -10.45 17.78
N LYS A 76 2.86 -10.58 16.56
CA LYS A 76 1.91 -11.66 16.21
C LYS A 76 2.39 -12.56 15.07
N GLY A 77 3.46 -12.19 14.37
CA GLY A 77 4.04 -12.94 13.26
C GLY A 77 3.29 -12.82 11.93
N HIS A 78 2.23 -12.00 11.83
CA HIS A 78 1.39 -11.98 10.64
C HIS A 78 0.76 -10.62 10.34
N CYS A 79 0.32 -10.43 9.09
CA CYS A 79 -0.42 -9.25 8.66
C CYS A 79 -1.69 -9.04 9.50
N PRO A 80 -2.02 -7.80 9.93
CA PRO A 80 -3.19 -7.52 10.76
C PRO A 80 -4.52 -7.76 10.02
N PHE A 81 -4.51 -7.77 8.68
CA PHE A 81 -5.72 -7.93 7.87
C PHE A 81 -5.91 -9.37 7.37
N CYS A 82 -4.97 -9.88 6.57
CA CYS A 82 -5.11 -11.21 5.95
C CYS A 82 -4.45 -12.35 6.74
N ARG A 83 -3.71 -12.04 7.81
CA ARG A 83 -2.96 -13.00 8.63
C ARG A 83 -1.94 -13.84 7.85
N SER A 84 -1.56 -13.42 6.64
CA SER A 84 -0.39 -14.00 5.98
C SER A 84 0.84 -13.67 6.80
N GLU A 85 1.73 -14.64 6.96
CA GLU A 85 3.07 -14.40 7.47
C GLU A 85 3.78 -13.41 6.53
N SER A 86 4.60 -12.53 7.10
CA SER A 86 5.41 -11.59 6.33
C SER A 86 6.50 -12.37 5.60
N ASN A 87 6.20 -12.95 4.45
CA ASN A 87 7.19 -13.64 3.65
C ASN A 87 8.06 -12.60 2.91
N THR A 88 8.95 -11.94 3.66
CA THR A 88 10.19 -11.28 3.22
C THR A 88 10.80 -10.45 4.36
N PHE A 89 11.43 -11.11 5.34
CA PHE A 89 12.82 -10.77 5.60
C PHE A 89 13.61 -11.73 4.72
N LYS A 90 13.93 -11.33 3.49
CA LYS A 90 15.02 -12.00 2.80
C LYS A 90 16.27 -11.49 3.52
N ASP A 91 16.78 -12.28 4.45
CA ASP A 91 18.15 -12.17 4.90
C ASP A 91 19.02 -12.06 3.64
N VAL A 92 19.60 -10.88 3.44
CA VAL A 92 20.77 -10.76 2.58
C VAL A 92 21.86 -11.45 3.37
N SER A 93 21.99 -12.77 3.19
CA SER A 93 23.20 -13.47 3.59
C SER A 93 24.33 -12.94 2.71
N GLU A 94 25.19 -12.12 3.30
CA GLU A 94 26.55 -11.85 2.81
C GLU A 94 27.31 -13.16 2.65
N ASP A 95 27.65 -13.52 1.41
CA ASP A 95 28.95 -14.07 0.95
C ASP A 95 28.98 -14.13 -0.59
#